data_AF-A0A383CGH0-F1
#
_entry.id   AF-A0A383CGH0-F1
#
_cell.length_a   1.000
_cell.length_b   1.000
_cell.length_c   1.000
_cell.angle_alpha   90.00
_cell.angle_beta   90.00
_cell.angle_gamma   90.00
#
_symmetry.space_group_name_H-M   'P 1'
#
loop_
_entity.id
_entity.type
_entity.pdbx_description
1 polymer ?
#
loop_
_entity_poly.entity_id
_entity_poly.type
_entity_poly.pdbx_seq_one_letter_code
_entity_poly.pdbx_strand_id
1 'polypeptide(L)' 'MSASAAAPVAEDLKETLERAAGDGTVVEPDYPLAELTTLRAGGRA' A
#
# COMPACT_ATOMS: atom_id res chain seq x y z
N MET A 1 12.52 -18.89 1.52
CA MET A 1 11.76 -17.72 2.00
C MET A 1 10.56 -17.57 1.08
N SER A 2 9.35 -17.84 1.58
CA SER A 2 8.12 -17.72 0.79
C SER A 2 7.75 -16.24 0.76
N ALA A 3 8.08 -15.57 -0.35
CA ALA A 3 7.54 -14.25 -0.63
C ALA A 3 6.05 -14.44 -0.96
N SER A 4 5.21 -14.42 0.08
CA SER A 4 3.79 -14.18 -0.08
C SER A 4 3.66 -12.77 -0.64
N ALA A 5 3.71 -12.64 -1.96
CA ALA A 5 3.34 -11.41 -2.64
C ALA A 5 1.90 -11.13 -2.21
N ALA A 6 1.69 -10.04 -1.47
CA ALA A 6 0.35 -9.51 -1.29
C ALA A 6 -0.22 -9.38 -2.71
N ALA A 7 -1.39 -9.99 -2.95
CA ALA A 7 -2.02 -9.87 -4.25
C ALA A 7 -2.18 -8.36 -4.53
N PRO A 8 -1.78 -7.87 -5.72
CA PRO A 8 -1.91 -6.47 -6.03
C PRO A 8 -3.35 -6.07 -5.74
N VAL A 9 -3.52 -4.99 -4.98
CA VAL A 9 -4.82 -4.35 -4.80
C VAL A 9 -5.46 -4.27 -6.18
N ALA A 10 -6.57 -4.99 -6.38
CA ALA A 10 -7.25 -5.02 -7.67
C ALA A 10 -7.35 -3.56 -8.17
N GLU A 11 -6.91 -3.28 -9.40
CA GLU A 11 -6.71 -1.88 -9.86
C GLU A 11 -7.95 -1.00 -9.61
N ASP A 12 -9.13 -1.60 -9.71
CA ASP A 12 -10.44 -0.99 -9.42
C ASP A 12 -10.60 -0.52 -7.96
N LEU A 13 -9.98 -1.20 -7.00
CA LEU A 13 -10.03 -0.85 -5.58
C LEU A 13 -9.20 0.40 -5.28
N LYS A 14 -8.08 0.59 -5.98
CA LYS A 14 -7.24 1.80 -5.84
C LYS A 14 -8.04 3.05 -6.19
N GLU A 15 -8.62 3.08 -7.40
CA GLU A 15 -9.41 4.23 -7.86
C GLU A 15 -10.60 4.50 -6.93
N THR A 16 -11.25 3.44 -6.43
CA THR A 16 -12.36 3.56 -5.49
C THR A 16 -11.95 4.22 -4.17
N LEU A 17 -10.80 3.84 -3.61
CA LEU A 17 -10.28 4.40 -2.37
C LEU A 17 -9.85 5.85 -2.54
N GLU A 18 -9.12 6.18 -3.61
CA GLU A 18 -8.68 7.55 -3.90
C GLU A 18 -9.88 8.48 -4.15
N ARG A 19 -10.88 8.01 -4.91
CA ARG A 19 -12.13 8.76 -5.12
C ARG A 19 -12.89 8.97 -3.81
N ALA A 20 -12.94 7.97 -2.93
CA ALA A 20 -13.64 8.07 -1.65
C ALA A 20 -12.95 9.04 -0.68
N ALA A 21 -11.62 9.14 -0.71
CA ALA A 21 -10.88 10.12 0.09
C ALA A 21 -11.21 11.56 -0.35
N GLY A 22 -11.31 11.82 -1.66
CA GLY A 22 -11.85 13.07 -2.20
C GLY A 22 -11.01 14.33 -1.91
N ASP A 23 -9.82 14.17 -1.34
CA ASP A 23 -8.92 15.23 -0.87
C ASP A 23 -7.56 15.22 -1.58
N GLY A 24 -7.42 14.42 -2.64
CA GLY A 24 -6.16 14.25 -3.37
C GLY A 24 -5.22 13.22 -2.76
N THR A 25 -5.66 12.44 -1.77
CA THR A 25 -4.91 11.28 -1.26
C THR A 25 -4.58 10.30 -2.39
N VAL A 26 -3.32 9.88 -2.45
CA VAL A 26 -2.80 8.88 -3.40
C VAL A 26 -2.54 7.58 -2.66
N VAL A 27 -3.03 6.46 -3.21
CA VAL A 27 -2.80 5.11 -2.68
C VAL A 27 -1.59 4.50 -3.37
N GLU A 28 -0.55 4.21 -2.59
CA GLU A 28 0.70 3.61 -3.06
C GLU A 28 0.75 2.11 -2.71
N PRO A 29 0.56 1.20 -3.69
CA PRO A 29 0.62 -0.23 -3.45
C PRO A 29 2.06 -0.69 -3.24
N ASP A 30 2.24 -1.72 -2.42
CA ASP A 30 3.51 -2.39 -2.16
C ASP A 30 4.60 -1.48 -1.56
N TYR A 31 4.20 -0.44 -0.82
CA TYR A 31 5.16 0.51 -0.24
C TYR A 31 5.96 -0.13 0.91
N PRO A 32 7.29 0.05 0.96
CA PRO A 32 8.13 -0.54 2.01
C PRO A 32 7.93 0.17 3.37
N LEU A 33 7.19 -0.46 4.29
CA LEU A 33 6.87 0.14 5.59
C LEU A 33 8.10 0.35 6.49
N ALA A 34 9.14 -0.47 6.33
CA ALA A 34 10.39 -0.29 7.06
C ALA A 34 11.05 1.08 6.82
N GLU A 35 10.74 1.75 5.71
CA GLU A 35 11.29 3.08 5.40
C GLU A 35 10.55 4.21 6.12
N LEU A 36 9.30 3.97 6.53
CA LEU A 36 8.43 4.98 7.15
C LEU A 36 8.28 4.82 8.67
N THR A 37 8.65 3.67 9.23
CA THR A 37 8.46 3.39 10.66
C THR A 37 9.72 3.67 11.49
N THR A 38 9.54 4.18 12.71
CA THR A 38 10.65 4.45 13.65
C THR A 38 11.46 3.18 13.97
N LEU A 39 10.81 2.03 14.06
CA LEU A 39 11.45 0.74 14.33
C LEU A 39 12.18 0.16 13.10
N ARG A 40 12.02 0.78 11.93
CA ARG A 40 12.54 0.31 10.64
C ARG A 40 12.19 -1.15 10.34
N ALA A 41 10.94 -1.49 10.61
CA ALA A 41 10.43 -2.84 10.49
C ALA A 41 9.09 -2.83 9.76
N GLY A 42 8.76 -3.96 9.12
CA GLY A 42 7.54 -4.12 8.33
C GLY A 42 7.84 -4.45 6.86
N GLY A 43 7.02 -5.32 6.29
CA GLY A 43 7.08 -5.71 4.88
C GLY A 43 6.46 -4.66 3.95
N ARG A 44 6.08 -5.10 2.75
CA ARG A 44 5.32 -4.30 1.80
C ARG A 44 3.84 -4.28 2.17
N ALA A 45 3.21 -3.11 2.02
CA ALA A 45 1.80 -2.86 2.31
C ALA A 45 0.91 -3.06 1.09
#